data_AF-A0A9R0I369-F1
#
_entry.id   AF-A0A9R0I369-F1
#
_cell.length_a   1.000
_cell.length_b   1.000
_cell.length_c   1.000
_cell.angle_alpha   90.00
_cell.angle_beta   90.00
_cell.angle_gamma   90.00
#
_symmetry.space_group_name_H-M   'P 1'
#
loop_
_entity.id
_entity.type
_entity.pdbx_description
1 polymer ?
#
loop_
_entity_poly.entity_id
_entity_poly.type
_entity_poly.pdbx_seq_one_letter_code
_entity_poly.pdbx_strand_id
1 'polypeptide(L)'
;MAGSIEEYGSRRKSPELIIRCMISLISGIITQISLLLIPHLFPLFSLLFQFILSGAVLAIAIISCQFIKRLLRVHASAPAFVFFHIIFIWVVYLSVIRQVVSLLLNIVFNAELAVLLIGFLRILSSDPGFIRHDSPGLVEGSISEDGHHLEETSSTAGGISSHNSNEMTSLSSRRMRYCRICKAYVMGFDHHCPAFGNCIGQKNYGLFLSLLVLFIVTETAYSVLSYQWINRHLILKENSSKCFGR
;
A
#
# COMPACT_ATOMS: atom_id res chain seq x y z
N MET A 1 33.57 36.29 -18.59
CA MET A 1 32.83 35.18 -19.23
C MET A 1 32.53 34.17 -18.12
N ALA A 2 31.50 34.28 -17.27
CA ALA A 2 30.07 34.55 -17.47
C ALA A 2 29.37 33.53 -18.39
N GLY A 3 28.51 32.70 -17.79
CA GLY A 3 27.59 31.75 -18.44
C GLY A 3 27.52 30.39 -17.71
N SER A 4 26.98 30.34 -16.47
CA SER A 4 25.58 29.97 -16.11
C SER A 4 25.34 28.44 -16.17
N ILE A 5 25.33 27.70 -15.05
CA ILE A 5 24.27 27.63 -14.01
C ILE A 5 22.94 27.13 -14.60
N GLU A 6 22.49 25.99 -14.05
CA GLU A 6 21.11 25.50 -14.03
C GLU A 6 20.45 25.13 -15.37
N GLU A 7 20.69 23.90 -15.82
CA GLU A 7 19.60 23.14 -16.45
C GLU A 7 18.78 22.45 -15.34
N TYR A 8 18.03 23.28 -14.59
CA TYR A 8 16.84 22.82 -13.90
C TYR A 8 15.83 22.43 -14.98
N GLY A 9 15.99 21.20 -15.48
CA GLY A 9 15.03 20.56 -16.35
C GLY A 9 13.69 20.52 -15.61
N SER A 10 12.83 21.48 -15.93
CA SER A 10 11.41 21.47 -15.67
C SER A 10 10.89 20.08 -16.06
N ARG A 11 10.78 19.23 -15.05
CA ARG A 11 10.23 17.88 -15.13
C ARG A 11 8.76 18.07 -15.54
N ARG A 12 8.48 18.21 -16.84
CA ARG A 12 7.14 18.01 -17.41
C ARG A 12 6.68 16.69 -16.83
N LYS A 13 5.77 16.73 -15.85
CA LYS A 13 5.12 15.52 -15.35
C LYS A 13 4.51 14.89 -16.59
N SER A 14 5.07 13.77 -17.05
CA SER A 14 4.64 13.12 -18.29
C SER A 14 3.12 13.01 -18.25
N PRO A 15 2.38 13.41 -19.31
CA PRO A 15 0.92 13.27 -19.35
C PRO A 15 0.48 11.84 -19.01
N GLU A 16 1.34 10.86 -19.26
CA GLU A 16 1.17 9.48 -18.86
C GLU A 16 1.06 9.29 -17.33
N LEU A 17 1.87 9.98 -16.52
CA LEU A 17 1.81 9.90 -15.06
C LEU A 17 0.49 10.46 -14.51
N ILE A 18 0.03 11.56 -15.10
CA ILE A 18 -1.25 12.19 -14.75
C ILE A 18 -2.40 11.22 -15.06
N ILE A 19 -2.38 10.58 -16.24
CA ILE A 19 -3.38 9.58 -16.63
C ILE A 19 -3.39 8.39 -15.66
N ARG A 20 -2.22 7.85 -15.30
CA ARG A 20 -2.09 6.74 -14.33
C ARG A 20 -2.67 7.10 -12.95
N CYS A 21 -2.47 8.35 -12.50
CA CYS A 21 -3.04 8.86 -11.25
C CYS A 21 -4.56 9.03 -11.32
N MET A 22 -5.09 9.57 -12.42
CA MET A 22 -6.53 9.72 -12.64
C MET A 22 -7.24 8.37 -12.66
N ILE A 23 -6.66 7.36 -13.31
CA ILE A 23 -7.21 5.99 -13.31
C ILE A 23 -7.23 5.41 -11.89
N SER A 24 -6.17 5.62 -11.10
CA SER A 24 -6.14 5.17 -9.70
C SER A 24 -7.22 5.85 -8.86
N LEU A 25 -7.43 7.17 -9.04
CA LEU A 25 -8.47 7.93 -8.35
C LEU A 25 -9.87 7.39 -8.67
N ILE A 26 -10.19 7.25 -9.96
CA ILE A 26 -11.50 6.76 -10.43
C ILE A 26 -11.74 5.33 -9.91
N SER A 27 -10.73 4.46 -9.99
CA SER A 27 -10.81 3.09 -9.48
C SER A 27 -11.11 3.06 -7.98
N GLY A 28 -10.48 3.93 -7.18
CA GLY A 28 -10.72 4.02 -5.75
C GLY A 28 -12.14 4.48 -5.42
N ILE A 29 -12.62 5.51 -6.12
CA ILE A 29 -13.99 6.03 -5.98
C ILE A 29 -15.01 4.93 -6.29
N ILE A 30 -14.85 4.21 -7.40
CA ILE A 30 -15.77 3.12 -7.79
C ILE A 30 -15.79 2.05 -6.70
N THR A 31 -14.63 1.60 -6.22
CA THR A 31 -14.58 0.56 -5.17
C THR A 31 -15.29 1.00 -3.90
N GLN A 32 -15.13 2.25 -3.48
CA GLN A 32 -15.75 2.74 -2.25
C GLN A 32 -17.25 3.00 -2.41
N ILE A 33 -17.70 3.53 -3.54
CA ILE A 33 -19.13 3.66 -3.85
C ILE A 33 -19.80 2.28 -3.86
N SER A 34 -19.16 1.28 -4.48
CA SER A 34 -19.64 -0.10 -4.49
C SER A 34 -19.82 -0.68 -3.08
N LEU A 35 -18.90 -0.39 -2.15
CA LEU A 35 -18.97 -0.84 -0.76
C LEU A 35 -20.04 -0.10 0.05
N LEU A 36 -20.24 1.20 -0.22
CA LEU A 36 -21.22 2.05 0.50
C LEU A 36 -22.66 1.87 0.01
N LEU A 37 -22.86 1.47 -1.25
CA LEU A 37 -24.20 1.35 -1.84
C LEU A 37 -24.97 0.15 -1.29
N ILE A 38 -24.28 -0.94 -0.93
CA ILE A 38 -24.92 -2.18 -0.45
C ILE A 38 -25.66 -1.98 0.89
N PRO A 39 -25.04 -1.42 1.96
CA PRO A 39 -25.76 -1.17 3.21
C PRO A 39 -26.91 -0.17 3.07
N HIS A 40 -26.81 0.78 2.13
CA HIS A 40 -27.87 1.74 1.86
C HIS A 40 -29.07 1.12 1.13
N LEU A 41 -28.84 0.29 0.10
CA LEU A 41 -29.92 -0.30 -0.70
C LEU A 41 -30.61 -1.47 0.03
N PHE A 42 -29.89 -2.17 0.89
CA PHE A 42 -30.35 -3.39 1.54
C PHE A 42 -30.28 -3.33 3.07
N PRO A 43 -30.82 -2.29 3.75
CA PRO A 43 -30.65 -2.09 5.19
C PRO A 43 -31.36 -3.15 6.04
N LEU A 44 -32.31 -3.89 5.46
CA LEU A 44 -33.12 -4.92 6.14
C LEU A 44 -32.46 -6.30 6.15
N PHE A 45 -31.36 -6.48 5.43
CA PHE A 45 -30.66 -7.77 5.34
C PHE A 45 -29.65 -7.93 6.48
N SER A 46 -29.30 -9.18 6.81
CA SER A 46 -28.32 -9.45 7.86
C SER A 46 -26.94 -8.85 7.51
N LEU A 47 -26.18 -8.45 8.53
CA LEU A 47 -24.81 -7.93 8.35
C LEU A 47 -23.92 -8.90 7.56
N LEU A 48 -24.11 -10.22 7.78
CA LEU A 48 -23.38 -11.25 7.05
C LEU A 48 -23.71 -11.24 5.55
N PHE A 49 -24.99 -11.08 5.20
CA PHE A 49 -25.41 -10.99 3.79
C PHE A 49 -24.89 -9.71 3.13
N GLN A 50 -24.98 -8.58 3.82
CA GLN A 50 -24.44 -7.31 3.34
C GLN A 50 -22.92 -7.40 3.11
N PHE A 51 -22.18 -8.05 4.01
CA PHE A 51 -20.73 -8.26 3.87
C PHE A 51 -20.39 -9.14 2.65
N ILE A 52 -21.08 -10.27 2.49
CA ILE A 52 -20.88 -11.18 1.35
C ILE A 52 -21.19 -10.45 0.03
N LEU A 53 -22.30 -9.72 -0.03
CA LEU A 53 -22.71 -8.98 -1.22
C LEU A 53 -21.74 -7.84 -1.55
N SER A 54 -21.28 -7.11 -0.54
CA SER A 54 -20.25 -6.07 -0.68
C SER A 54 -18.94 -6.65 -1.20
N GLY A 55 -18.53 -7.83 -0.71
CA GLY A 55 -17.37 -8.57 -1.21
C GLY A 55 -17.53 -9.03 -2.66
N ALA A 56 -18.71 -9.53 -3.03
CA ALA A 56 -19.02 -9.95 -4.39
C ALA A 56 -19.00 -8.77 -5.38
N VAL A 57 -19.62 -7.64 -5.03
CA VAL A 57 -19.60 -6.43 -5.85
C VAL A 57 -18.18 -5.88 -5.99
N LEU A 58 -17.39 -5.88 -4.91
CA LEU A 58 -15.99 -5.48 -4.95
C LEU A 58 -15.18 -6.38 -5.89
N ALA A 59 -15.37 -7.70 -5.81
CA ALA A 59 -14.69 -8.66 -6.68
C ALA A 59 -15.05 -8.42 -8.16
N ILE A 60 -16.34 -8.22 -8.48
CA ILE A 60 -16.79 -7.89 -9.83
C ILE A 60 -16.17 -6.58 -10.30
N ALA A 61 -16.22 -5.53 -9.47
CA ALA A 61 -15.64 -4.22 -9.80
C ALA A 61 -14.13 -4.32 -10.07
N ILE A 62 -13.39 -5.10 -9.27
CA ILE A 62 -11.96 -5.35 -9.45
C ILE A 62 -11.72 -6.10 -10.77
N ILE A 63 -12.45 -7.18 -11.05
CA ILE A 63 -12.31 -7.97 -12.28
C ILE A 63 -12.61 -7.11 -13.50
N SER A 64 -13.71 -6.35 -13.48
CA SER A 64 -14.07 -5.42 -14.56
C SER A 64 -13.01 -4.32 -14.75
N CYS A 65 -12.51 -3.73 -13.66
CA CYS A 65 -11.43 -2.76 -13.73
C CYS A 65 -10.14 -3.36 -14.29
N GLN A 66 -9.78 -4.59 -13.92
CA GLN A 66 -8.62 -5.30 -14.46
C GLN A 66 -8.79 -5.61 -15.95
N PHE A 67 -9.98 -6.05 -16.36
CA PHE A 67 -10.31 -6.29 -17.75
C PHE A 67 -10.21 -5.02 -18.60
N ILE A 68 -10.79 -3.91 -18.13
CA ILE A 68 -10.70 -2.60 -18.79
C ILE A 68 -9.25 -2.11 -18.88
N LYS A 69 -8.48 -2.24 -17.79
CA LYS A 69 -7.04 -1.89 -17.78
C LYS A 69 -6.25 -2.71 -18.80
N ARG A 70 -6.55 -4.01 -18.91
CA ARG A 70 -5.93 -4.91 -19.89
C ARG A 70 -6.32 -4.54 -21.33
N LEU A 71 -7.59 -4.18 -21.57
CA LEU A 71 -8.10 -3.79 -22.88
C LEU A 71 -7.49 -2.47 -23.36
N LEU A 72 -7.39 -1.48 -22.48
CA LEU A 72 -6.88 -0.14 -22.78
C LEU A 72 -5.35 -0.03 -22.69
N ARG A 73 -4.64 -1.11 -22.29
CA ARG A 73 -3.19 -1.12 -22.01
C ARG A 73 -2.72 0.02 -21.10
N VAL A 74 -3.55 0.40 -20.13
CA VAL A 74 -3.25 1.47 -19.18
C VAL A 74 -2.79 0.89 -17.85
N HIS A 75 -1.70 1.44 -17.32
CA HIS A 75 -1.21 1.09 -15.98
C HIS A 75 -1.81 2.04 -14.94
N ALA A 76 -2.09 1.55 -13.75
CA ALA A 76 -2.47 2.38 -12.61
C ALA A 76 -1.27 2.51 -11.68
N SER A 77 -1.11 3.67 -11.04
CA SER A 77 -0.09 3.84 -10.00
C SER A 77 -0.65 3.29 -8.68
N ALA A 78 -0.11 2.16 -8.21
CA ALA A 78 -0.51 1.56 -6.94
C ALA A 78 -0.29 2.51 -5.74
N PRO A 79 0.81 3.28 -5.64
CA PRO A 79 0.94 4.29 -4.59
C PRO A 79 -0.08 5.42 -4.71
N ALA A 80 -0.39 5.86 -5.93
CA ALA A 80 -1.42 6.88 -6.11
C ALA A 80 -2.80 6.37 -5.68
N PHE A 81 -3.10 5.08 -5.91
CA PHE A 81 -4.35 4.46 -5.46
C PHE A 81 -4.48 4.53 -3.94
N VAL A 82 -3.44 4.10 -3.20
CA VAL A 82 -3.45 4.17 -1.72
C VAL A 82 -3.57 5.61 -1.23
N PHE A 83 -2.82 6.55 -1.83
CA PHE A 83 -2.89 7.96 -1.48
C PHE A 83 -4.30 8.54 -1.65
N PHE A 84 -4.90 8.37 -2.83
CA PHE A 84 -6.23 8.89 -3.11
C PHE A 84 -7.31 8.21 -2.28
N HIS A 85 -7.12 6.94 -1.93
CA HIS A 85 -8.02 6.22 -1.04
C HIS A 85 -8.03 6.82 0.37
N ILE A 86 -6.85 7.12 0.95
CA ILE A 86 -6.74 7.80 2.26
C ILE A 86 -7.41 9.18 2.20
N ILE A 87 -7.14 9.98 1.16
CA ILE A 87 -7.75 11.31 0.99
C ILE A 87 -9.28 11.21 0.81
N PHE A 88 -9.75 10.23 0.04
CA PHE A 88 -11.18 10.00 -0.17
C PHE A 88 -11.89 9.70 1.15
N ILE A 89 -11.36 8.77 1.95
CA ILE A 89 -11.91 8.47 3.29
C ILE A 89 -11.99 9.75 4.13
N TRP A 90 -10.92 10.55 4.14
CA TRP A 90 -10.88 11.76 4.92
C TRP A 90 -11.93 12.79 4.47
N VAL A 91 -12.08 12.99 3.16
CA VAL A 91 -13.09 13.89 2.59
C VAL A 91 -14.51 13.42 2.90
N VAL A 92 -14.82 12.14 2.70
CA VAL A 92 -16.15 11.58 3.00
C VAL A 92 -16.45 11.69 4.49
N TYR A 93 -15.46 11.40 5.34
CA TYR A 93 -15.60 11.55 6.78
C TYR A 93 -15.96 12.98 7.17
N LEU A 94 -15.19 13.96 6.69
CA LEU A 94 -15.40 15.38 7.03
C LEU A 94 -16.73 15.93 6.49
N SER A 95 -17.12 15.54 5.29
CA SER A 95 -18.32 16.07 4.62
C SER A 95 -19.62 15.38 5.04
N VAL A 96 -19.59 14.08 5.35
CA VAL A 96 -20.80 13.28 5.57
C VAL A 96 -20.89 12.77 7.01
N ILE A 97 -19.87 12.05 7.48
CA ILE A 97 -19.97 11.22 8.69
C ILE A 97 -19.80 12.05 9.97
N ARG A 98 -18.92 13.06 9.96
CA ARG A 98 -18.52 13.86 11.13
C ARG A 98 -19.68 14.36 11.99
N GLN A 99 -20.82 14.69 11.37
CA GLN A 99 -21.97 15.29 12.04
C GLN A 99 -22.60 14.42 13.16
N VAL A 100 -22.38 13.09 13.14
CA VAL A 100 -22.93 12.18 14.17
C VAL A 100 -21.88 11.69 15.18
N VAL A 101 -20.63 12.16 15.06
CA VAL A 101 -19.48 11.66 15.83
C VAL A 101 -19.18 12.59 17.01
N SER A 102 -18.88 12.01 18.18
CA SER A 102 -18.50 12.79 19.36
C SER A 102 -17.19 13.56 19.13
N LEU A 103 -17.00 14.69 19.82
CA LEU A 103 -15.82 15.53 19.65
C LEU A 103 -14.51 14.76 19.85
N LEU A 104 -14.45 13.93 20.90
CA LEU A 104 -13.27 13.11 21.20
C LEU A 104 -12.95 12.13 20.07
N LEU A 105 -13.94 11.36 19.60
CA LEU A 105 -13.75 10.42 18.50
C LEU A 105 -13.38 11.14 17.20
N ASN A 106 -13.93 12.33 16.96
CA ASN A 106 -13.55 13.14 15.82
C ASN A 106 -12.09 13.59 15.87
N ILE A 107 -11.59 14.01 17.03
CA ILE A 107 -10.17 14.37 17.18
C ILE A 107 -9.29 13.14 16.95
N VAL A 108 -9.62 12.01 17.58
CA VAL A 108 -8.86 10.75 17.44
C VAL A 108 -8.81 10.30 15.99
N PHE A 109 -9.95 10.24 15.30
CA PHE A 109 -10.01 9.73 13.93
C PHE A 109 -9.30 10.65 12.92
N ASN A 110 -9.39 11.98 13.08
CA ASN A 110 -8.61 12.91 12.25
C ASN A 110 -7.10 12.78 12.51
N ALA A 111 -6.69 12.59 13.77
CA ALA A 111 -5.30 12.37 14.10
C ALA A 111 -4.78 11.05 13.50
N GLU A 112 -5.59 10.00 13.55
CA GLU A 112 -5.28 8.70 12.94
C GLU A 112 -5.06 8.81 11.43
N LEU A 113 -5.98 9.46 10.71
CA LEU A 113 -5.86 9.73 9.27
C LEU A 113 -4.62 10.58 8.94
N ALA A 114 -4.33 11.60 9.75
CA ALA A 114 -3.15 12.44 9.57
C ALA A 114 -1.85 11.65 9.76
N VAL A 115 -1.76 10.82 10.81
CA VAL A 115 -0.61 9.94 11.06
C VAL A 115 -0.45 8.92 9.94
N LEU A 116 -1.56 8.33 9.46
CA LEU A 116 -1.55 7.39 8.34
C LEU A 116 -1.04 8.05 7.06
N LEU A 117 -1.50 9.26 6.74
CA LEU A 117 -1.05 10.02 5.57
C LEU A 117 0.42 10.41 5.67
N ILE A 118 0.86 10.93 6.82
CA ILE A 118 2.26 11.30 7.06
C ILE A 118 3.15 10.06 6.93
N GLY A 119 2.79 8.97 7.60
CA GLY A 119 3.55 7.73 7.54
C GLY A 119 3.59 7.14 6.13
N PHE A 120 2.48 7.19 5.37
CA PHE A 120 2.43 6.83 3.96
C PHE A 120 3.46 7.63 3.15
N LEU A 121 3.48 8.96 3.27
CA LEU A 121 4.45 9.81 2.57
C LEU A 121 5.90 9.50 2.99
N ARG A 122 6.12 9.15 4.27
CA ARG A 122 7.44 8.79 4.79
C ARG A 122 7.92 7.46 4.21
N ILE A 123 7.07 6.44 4.09
CA ILE A 123 7.50 5.14 3.56
C ILE A 123 7.83 5.21 2.06
N LEU A 124 7.16 6.08 1.28
CA LEU A 124 7.49 6.33 -0.14
C LEU A 124 8.96 6.76 -0.34
N SER A 125 9.53 7.47 0.63
CA SER A 125 10.88 8.05 0.56
C SER A 125 11.88 7.43 1.55
N SER A 126 11.44 6.47 2.36
CA SER A 126 12.29 5.79 3.35
C SER A 126 13.41 4.99 2.67
N ASP A 127 14.61 5.02 3.25
CA ASP A 127 15.70 4.13 2.84
C ASP A 127 15.39 2.70 3.34
N PRO A 128 15.21 1.72 2.45
CA PRO A 128 15.02 0.32 2.85
C PRO A 128 16.30 -0.32 3.38
N GLY A 129 17.46 0.31 3.15
CA GLY A 129 18.80 -0.24 3.37
C GLY A 129 19.52 -0.50 2.06
N PHE A 130 19.47 0.43 1.11
CA PHE A 130 20.23 0.31 -0.14
C PHE A 130 21.74 0.29 0.13
N ILE A 131 22.46 -0.62 -0.53
CA ILE A 131 23.92 -0.65 -0.50
C ILE A 131 24.47 0.17 -1.66
N ARG A 132 25.37 1.10 -1.36
CA ARG A 132 26.12 1.88 -2.35
C ARG A 132 27.34 1.07 -2.79
N HIS A 133 27.59 1.02 -4.09
CA HIS A 133 28.72 0.28 -4.69
C HIS A 133 30.11 0.81 -4.28
N ASP A 134 30.20 1.93 -3.57
CA ASP A 134 31.48 2.53 -3.14
C ASP A 134 32.03 1.94 -1.82
N SER A 135 31.43 0.87 -1.28
CA SER A 135 31.91 0.21 -0.05
C SER A 135 33.01 -0.81 -0.38
N PRO A 136 34.31 -0.55 -0.08
CA PRO A 136 35.43 -1.37 -0.57
C PRO A 136 35.62 -2.69 0.18
N GLY A 137 34.62 -3.20 0.90
CA GLY A 137 34.81 -4.28 1.88
C GLY A 137 33.81 -5.44 1.85
N LEU A 138 32.95 -5.52 0.84
CA LEU A 138 31.89 -6.55 0.77
C LEU A 138 31.81 -7.28 -0.58
N VAL A 139 32.76 -7.03 -1.50
CA VAL A 139 32.73 -7.62 -2.85
C VAL A 139 33.47 -8.96 -2.95
N GLU A 140 34.17 -9.41 -1.90
CA GLU A 140 34.71 -10.77 -1.84
C GLU A 140 33.73 -11.68 -1.09
N GLY A 141 32.74 -12.23 -1.82
CA GLY A 141 31.93 -13.32 -1.29
C GLY A 141 30.49 -13.41 -1.75
N SER A 142 30.10 -12.91 -2.93
CA SER A 142 28.89 -13.39 -3.63
C SER A 142 28.79 -12.79 -5.03
N ILE A 143 29.70 -13.14 -5.92
CA ILE A 143 29.39 -13.14 -7.36
C ILE A 143 28.93 -14.57 -7.65
N SER A 144 27.62 -14.73 -7.81
CA SER A 144 27.03 -15.91 -8.41
C SER A 144 25.87 -15.43 -9.28
N GLU A 145 26.22 -14.63 -10.29
CA GLU A 145 25.48 -14.64 -11.54
C GLU A 145 26.23 -15.64 -12.44
N ASP A 146 25.60 -16.77 -12.75
CA ASP A 146 25.34 -17.16 -14.13
C ASP A 146 24.76 -18.57 -14.19
N GLY A 147 23.65 -18.70 -14.94
CA GLY A 147 23.28 -19.98 -15.52
C GLY A 147 24.04 -20.14 -16.83
N HIS A 148 24.73 -21.27 -17.02
CA HIS A 148 24.81 -22.06 -18.25
C HIS A 148 25.91 -23.15 -18.12
N HIS A 149 25.49 -24.41 -18.22
CA HIS A 149 26.16 -25.55 -18.87
C HIS A 149 27.61 -25.99 -18.55
N LEU A 150 27.68 -27.30 -18.20
CA LEU A 150 28.66 -28.35 -18.55
C LEU A 150 29.74 -28.78 -17.54
N GLU A 151 29.75 -30.12 -17.39
CA GLU A 151 30.81 -31.03 -16.97
C GLU A 151 31.13 -31.19 -15.47
N GLU A 152 30.39 -32.13 -14.86
CA GLU A 152 30.91 -32.97 -13.77
C GLU A 152 32.13 -33.75 -14.27
N THR A 153 33.32 -33.36 -13.83
CA THR A 153 34.41 -34.30 -13.53
C THR A 153 35.33 -33.71 -12.48
N SER A 154 35.35 -34.30 -11.29
CA SER A 154 36.58 -34.65 -10.56
C SER A 154 36.25 -35.07 -9.13
N SER A 155 36.27 -36.37 -8.93
CA SER A 155 36.46 -37.01 -7.63
C SER A 155 37.91 -36.85 -7.15
N THR A 156 38.06 -36.65 -5.84
CA THR A 156 39.02 -37.31 -4.92
C THR A 156 39.97 -36.38 -4.14
N ALA A 157 39.71 -36.33 -2.83
CA ALA A 157 40.61 -36.32 -1.66
C ALA A 157 41.47 -35.09 -1.30
N GLY A 158 41.37 -34.69 -0.03
CA GLY A 158 42.52 -34.18 0.73
C GLY A 158 42.24 -33.19 1.87
N GLY A 159 41.84 -33.67 3.06
CA GLY A 159 42.53 -33.33 4.33
C GLY A 159 42.17 -32.10 5.18
N ILE A 160 41.55 -32.39 6.35
CA ILE A 160 41.87 -31.97 7.74
C ILE A 160 41.40 -30.60 8.32
N SER A 161 40.43 -30.73 9.26
CA SER A 161 40.12 -30.06 10.54
C SER A 161 40.05 -28.51 10.64
N SER A 162 38.86 -27.94 10.89
CA SER A 162 38.22 -27.72 12.22
C SER A 162 38.52 -26.34 12.80
N HIS A 163 37.57 -25.41 12.71
CA HIS A 163 37.03 -24.66 13.86
C HIS A 163 35.90 -23.69 13.41
N ASN A 164 34.72 -23.88 14.01
CA ASN A 164 33.64 -22.89 14.21
C ASN A 164 32.89 -22.28 13.00
N SER A 165 32.42 -23.11 12.06
CA SER A 165 31.50 -22.64 10.99
C SER A 165 30.00 -22.65 11.36
N ASN A 166 29.61 -23.07 12.57
CA ASN A 166 28.20 -23.31 12.89
C ASN A 166 27.51 -22.20 13.71
N GLU A 167 28.25 -21.17 14.15
CA GLU A 167 27.64 -20.00 14.82
C GLU A 167 27.74 -18.73 13.96
N MET A 168 28.72 -18.65 13.04
CA MET A 168 28.89 -17.53 12.11
C MET A 168 27.91 -17.60 10.93
N THR A 169 27.37 -18.78 10.62
CA THR A 169 26.43 -19.00 9.50
C THR A 169 24.98 -18.65 9.85
N SER A 170 24.61 -18.60 11.14
CA SER A 170 23.26 -18.16 11.56
C SER A 170 23.12 -16.64 11.52
N LEU A 171 24.21 -15.90 11.78
CA LEU A 171 24.29 -14.43 11.67
C LEU A 171 24.63 -13.94 10.25
N SER A 172 25.20 -14.79 9.39
CA SER A 172 25.42 -14.56 7.95
C SER A 172 24.11 -14.34 7.16
N SER A 173 22.94 -14.52 7.79
CA SER A 173 21.63 -14.45 7.15
C SER A 173 20.86 -13.14 7.46
N ARG A 174 21.53 -11.99 7.58
CA ARG A 174 20.88 -10.70 7.25
C ARG A 174 20.90 -10.53 5.72
N ARG A 175 20.26 -11.50 5.03
CA ARG A 175 20.38 -11.75 3.59
C ARG A 175 20.13 -10.48 2.79
N MET A 176 21.21 -9.94 2.26
CA MET A 176 21.16 -8.98 1.17
C MET A 176 20.57 -9.68 -0.06
N ARG A 177 19.61 -9.04 -0.72
CA ARG A 177 19.05 -9.56 -1.98
C ARG A 177 18.89 -8.43 -2.99
N TYR A 178 18.97 -8.76 -4.27
CA TYR A 178 18.83 -7.82 -5.36
C TYR A 178 17.36 -7.59 -5.71
N CYS A 179 16.92 -6.34 -5.72
CA CYS A 179 15.62 -5.96 -6.24
C CYS A 179 15.73 -5.61 -7.73
N ARG A 180 15.12 -6.42 -8.60
CA ARG A 180 15.12 -6.19 -10.06
C ARG A 180 14.39 -4.91 -10.48
N ILE A 181 13.41 -4.46 -9.68
CA ILE A 181 12.60 -3.26 -9.96
C ILE A 181 13.41 -1.99 -9.66
N CYS A 182 14.01 -1.92 -8.47
CA CYS A 182 14.86 -0.78 -8.07
C CYS A 182 16.29 -0.87 -8.64
N LYS A 183 16.67 -2.02 -9.21
CA LYS A 183 18.02 -2.33 -9.71
C LYS A 183 19.11 -2.06 -8.66
N ALA A 184 18.87 -2.52 -7.44
CA ALA A 184 19.76 -2.29 -6.31
C ALA A 184 19.70 -3.43 -5.31
N TYR A 185 20.81 -3.64 -4.60
CA TYR A 185 20.87 -4.54 -3.45
C TYR A 185 20.31 -3.88 -2.19
N VAL A 186 19.48 -4.62 -1.45
CA VAL A 186 18.82 -4.13 -0.23
C VAL A 186 19.15 -5.06 0.93
N MET A 187 19.60 -4.46 2.05
CA MET A 187 19.88 -5.19 3.28
C MET A 187 18.60 -5.65 3.97
N GLY A 188 18.58 -6.94 4.34
CA GLY A 188 17.37 -7.58 4.88
C GLY A 188 16.16 -7.36 3.97
N PHE A 189 16.38 -7.40 2.65
CA PHE A 189 15.32 -7.25 1.66
C PHE A 189 14.21 -8.24 1.96
N ASP A 190 12.98 -7.76 2.08
CA ASP A 190 11.78 -8.57 2.17
C ASP A 190 11.13 -8.68 0.78
N HIS A 191 10.62 -7.55 0.28
CA HIS A 191 10.00 -7.46 -1.04
C HIS A 191 10.03 -6.02 -1.59
N HIS A 192 9.74 -5.86 -2.88
CA HIS A 192 9.38 -4.56 -3.44
C HIS A 192 7.87 -4.40 -3.36
N CYS A 193 7.38 -3.40 -2.64
CA CYS A 193 5.96 -3.20 -2.42
C CYS A 193 5.40 -2.22 -3.45
N PRO A 194 4.55 -2.65 -4.41
CA PRO A 194 3.96 -1.75 -5.38
C PRO A 194 3.07 -0.68 -4.72
N ALA A 195 2.42 -1.00 -3.60
CA ALA A 195 1.56 -0.06 -2.87
C ALA A 195 2.31 1.17 -2.33
N PHE A 196 3.61 1.03 -2.04
CA PHE A 196 4.47 2.14 -1.62
C PHE A 196 5.47 2.55 -2.70
N GLY A 197 5.55 1.83 -3.82
CA GLY A 197 6.51 2.08 -4.88
C GLY A 197 7.96 2.02 -4.38
N ASN A 198 8.22 1.28 -3.30
CA ASN A 198 9.49 1.24 -2.60
C ASN A 198 9.80 -0.19 -2.13
N CYS A 199 11.07 -0.49 -1.91
CA CYS A 199 11.46 -1.74 -1.26
C CYS A 199 11.12 -1.69 0.24
N ILE A 200 10.76 -2.84 0.78
CA ILE A 200 10.69 -3.09 2.22
C ILE A 200 11.94 -3.89 2.57
N GLY A 201 12.74 -3.33 3.45
CA GLY A 201 13.98 -3.91 3.92
C GLY A 201 14.20 -3.60 5.39
N GLN A 202 15.37 -3.96 5.88
CA GLN A 202 15.67 -3.93 7.31
C GLN A 202 15.43 -2.55 7.96
N LYS A 203 15.71 -1.45 7.25
CA LYS A 203 15.65 -0.09 7.82
C LYS A 203 14.24 0.49 7.90
N ASN A 204 13.30 0.02 7.07
CA ASN A 204 11.93 0.54 7.02
C ASN A 204 10.85 -0.51 7.35
N TYR A 205 11.24 -1.74 7.67
CA TYR A 205 10.31 -2.83 8.02
C TYR A 205 9.38 -2.47 9.20
N GLY A 206 9.90 -1.82 10.24
CA GLY A 206 9.07 -1.39 11.38
C GLY A 206 8.00 -0.38 10.96
N LEU A 207 8.36 0.62 10.15
CA LEU A 207 7.43 1.60 9.61
C LEU A 207 6.36 0.93 8.73
N PHE A 208 6.76 -0.03 7.91
CA PHE A 208 5.83 -0.83 7.09
C PHE A 208 4.78 -1.54 7.94
N LEU A 209 5.20 -2.25 8.99
CA LEU A 209 4.27 -2.95 9.88
C LEU A 209 3.35 -2.00 10.63
N SER A 210 3.88 -0.90 11.17
CA SER A 210 3.06 0.12 11.84
C SER A 210 2.01 0.71 10.90
N LEU A 211 2.38 0.99 9.65
CA LEU A 211 1.45 1.49 8.64
C LEU A 211 0.39 0.47 8.25
N LEU A 212 0.75 -0.81 8.14
CA LEU A 212 -0.21 -1.87 7.82
C LEU A 212 -1.27 -2.00 8.93
N VAL A 213 -0.83 -2.01 10.20
CA VAL A 213 -1.75 -2.06 11.34
C VAL A 213 -2.61 -0.81 11.39
N LEU A 214 -2.01 0.38 11.25
CA LEU A 214 -2.75 1.64 11.28
C LEU A 214 -3.79 1.71 10.15
N PHE A 215 -3.43 1.26 8.94
CA PHE A 215 -4.37 1.19 7.82
C PHE A 215 -5.59 0.30 8.15
N ILE A 216 -5.36 -0.90 8.71
CA ILE A 216 -6.46 -1.80 9.11
C ILE A 216 -7.34 -1.15 10.19
N VAL A 217 -6.74 -0.54 11.21
CA VAL A 217 -7.48 0.15 12.28
C VAL A 217 -8.32 1.28 11.68
N THR A 218 -7.75 2.11 10.78
CA THR A 218 -8.45 3.22 10.15
C THR A 218 -9.62 2.75 9.29
N GLU A 219 -9.45 1.69 8.50
CA GLU A 219 -10.53 1.10 7.69
C GLU A 219 -11.67 0.56 8.57
N THR A 220 -11.33 -0.13 9.65
CA THR A 220 -12.34 -0.66 10.58
C THR A 220 -13.08 0.47 11.30
N ALA A 221 -12.37 1.50 11.77
CA ALA A 221 -12.97 2.68 12.38
C ALA A 221 -13.89 3.41 11.40
N TYR A 222 -13.44 3.64 10.16
CA TYR A 222 -14.25 4.25 9.12
C TYR A 222 -15.54 3.46 8.84
N SER A 223 -15.45 2.13 8.76
CA SER A 223 -16.60 1.25 8.51
C SER A 223 -17.63 1.32 9.64
N VAL A 224 -17.17 1.29 10.89
CA VAL A 224 -18.04 1.41 12.08
C VAL A 224 -18.72 2.78 12.13
N LEU A 225 -17.99 3.86 11.90
CA LEU A 225 -18.54 5.22 11.91
C LEU A 225 -19.53 5.44 10.76
N SER A 226 -19.26 4.87 9.59
CA SER A 226 -20.17 4.89 8.44
C SER A 226 -21.48 4.16 8.77
N TYR A 227 -21.40 2.98 9.37
CA TYR A 227 -22.58 2.22 9.80
C TYR A 227 -23.43 2.98 10.84
N GLN A 228 -22.78 3.60 11.83
CA GLN A 228 -23.46 4.44 12.83
C GLN A 228 -24.18 5.62 12.19
N TRP A 229 -23.56 6.28 11.21
CA TRP A 229 -24.17 7.36 10.45
C TRP A 229 -25.40 6.91 9.67
N ILE A 230 -25.31 5.79 8.93
CA ILE A 230 -26.45 5.24 8.18
C ILE A 230 -27.62 4.96 9.12
N ASN A 231 -27.39 4.26 10.23
CA ASN A 231 -28.44 3.91 11.17
C ASN A 231 -29.12 5.14 11.79
N ARG A 232 -28.34 6.16 12.18
CA ARG A 232 -28.89 7.42 12.70
C ARG A 232 -29.82 8.08 11.69
N HIS A 233 -29.42 8.16 10.42
CA HIS A 233 -30.22 8.77 9.36
C HIS A 233 -31.46 7.97 8.99
N LEU A 234 -31.39 6.63 8.98
CA LEU A 234 -32.56 5.78 8.76
C LEU A 234 -33.62 5.96 9.84
N ILE A 235 -33.21 5.98 11.12
CA ILE A 235 -34.12 6.20 12.26
C ILE A 235 -34.81 7.57 12.17
N LEU A 236 -34.06 8.62 11.83
CA LEU A 236 -34.63 9.96 11.65
C LEU A 236 -35.67 10.01 10.52
N LYS A 237 -35.39 9.31 9.40
CA LYS A 237 -36.31 9.23 8.27
C LYS A 237 -37.59 8.47 8.61
N GLU A 238 -37.50 7.38 9.35
CA GLU A 238 -38.65 6.60 9.81
C GLU A 238 -39.53 7.39 10.79
N ASN A 239 -38.91 8.15 11.70
CA ASN A 239 -39.65 9.01 12.62
C ASN A 239 -40.35 10.16 11.89
N SER A 240 -39.69 10.77 10.89
CA SER A 240 -40.28 11.83 10.08
C SER A 240 -41.47 11.33 9.25
N SER A 241 -41.42 10.12 8.68
CA SER A 241 -42.53 9.56 7.91
C SER A 241 -43.73 9.21 8.79
N LYS A 242 -43.48 8.70 10.01
CA LYS A 242 -44.54 8.48 11.02
C LYS A 242 -45.24 9.77 11.45
N CYS A 243 -44.51 10.89 11.53
CA CYS A 243 -45.10 12.20 11.88
C CYS A 243 -45.92 12.83 10.73
N PHE A 244 -45.55 12.63 9.47
CA PHE A 244 -46.24 13.22 8.30
C PHE A 244 -47.37 12.36 7.72
N GLY A 245 -47.44 11.08 8.08
CA GLY A 245 -48.50 10.15 7.64
C GLY A 245 -49.75 10.13 8.53
N ARG A 246 -49.99 11.18 9.33
CA ARG A 246 -51.12 11.29 10.26
C ARG A 246 -51.88 12.58 10.06
#